data_AF-A0ABD6TRT3-F1
#
_entry.id   AF-A0ABD6TRT3-F1
#
_cell.length_a   1.000
_cell.length_b   1.000
_cell.length_c   1.000
_cell.angle_alpha   90.00
_cell.angle_beta   90.00
_cell.angle_gamma   90.00
#
_symmetry.space_group_name_H-M   'P 1'
#
loop_
_entity.id
_entity.type
_entity.pdbx_description
1 polymer ?
#
loop_
_entity_poly.entity_id
_entity_poly.type
_entity_poly.pdbx_seq_one_letter_code
_entity_poly.pdbx_strand_id
1 'polypeptide(L)'
;MTHSHEKKAHGLKGIGEKLNPTIYQVRFMKLDEPIQFESFPELKELGDWLSTSTHMWACHSTMYKYNKEKFEKRFLEITNLTVDNVLISTGAVGFNFMSPGWKNSL
;
A
#
# COMPACT_ATOMS: atom_id res chain seq x y z
N MET A 1 49.32 -10.03 -30.06
CA MET A 1 48.97 -10.04 -28.63
C MET A 1 47.92 -8.98 -28.41
N THR A 2 46.66 -9.40 -28.35
CA THR A 2 45.50 -8.53 -28.11
C THR A 2 44.82 -9.07 -26.85
N HIS A 3 44.86 -8.29 -25.77
CA HIS A 3 44.19 -8.63 -24.52
C HIS A 3 42.68 -8.46 -24.69
N SER A 4 41.94 -9.56 -24.76
CA SER A 4 40.48 -9.57 -24.61
C SER A 4 40.14 -9.41 -23.12
N HIS A 5 39.56 -8.27 -22.77
CA HIS A 5 38.87 -8.09 -21.49
C HIS A 5 37.54 -8.85 -21.55
N GLU A 6 37.53 -10.11 -21.12
CA GLU A 6 36.30 -10.79 -20.73
C GLU A 6 35.79 -10.16 -19.42
N LYS A 7 34.82 -9.26 -19.54
CA LYS A 7 33.98 -8.88 -18.40
C LYS A 7 33.17 -10.10 -17.98
N LYS A 8 33.66 -10.82 -16.96
CA LYS A 8 32.87 -11.77 -16.19
C LYS A 8 31.72 -11.02 -15.54
N ALA A 9 30.57 -11.02 -16.20
CA ALA A 9 29.31 -10.68 -15.57
C ALA A 9 29.02 -11.78 -14.53
N HIS A 10 29.35 -11.50 -13.27
CA HIS A 10 28.84 -12.28 -12.16
C HIS A 10 27.31 -12.28 -12.26
N GLY A 11 26.74 -13.46 -12.48
CA GLY A 11 25.29 -13.67 -12.46
C GLY A 11 24.73 -13.27 -11.09
N LEU A 12 24.17 -12.06 -11.02
CA LEU A 12 23.26 -11.64 -9.98
C LEU A 12 21.96 -12.45 -10.13
N LYS A 13 22.00 -13.65 -9.55
CA LYS A 13 20.82 -14.47 -9.30
C LYS A 13 19.99 -13.75 -8.24
N GLY A 14 18.84 -13.18 -8.62
CA GLY A 14 17.78 -12.82 -7.67
C GLY A 14 17.36 -11.35 -7.56
N ILE A 15 17.20 -10.61 -8.66
CA ILE A 15 16.51 -9.31 -8.65
C ILE A 15 15.44 -9.29 -9.76
N GLY A 16 14.43 -10.13 -9.60
CA GLY A 16 13.41 -10.36 -10.62
C GLY A 16 11.97 -10.41 -10.12
N GLU A 17 11.74 -10.52 -8.81
CA GLU A 17 10.41 -10.22 -8.27
C GLU A 17 10.31 -8.72 -8.12
N LYS A 18 9.84 -8.05 -9.17
CA LYS A 18 9.29 -6.71 -9.09
C LYS A 18 8.16 -6.79 -8.06
N LEU A 19 8.48 -6.52 -6.78
CA LEU A 19 7.51 -6.47 -5.69
C LEU A 19 6.46 -5.46 -6.11
N ASN A 20 5.31 -5.94 -6.58
CA ASN A 20 4.14 -5.12 -6.83
C ASN A 20 3.48 -4.95 -5.46
N PRO A 21 3.74 -3.86 -4.72
CA PRO A 21 3.12 -3.65 -3.41
C PRO A 21 1.60 -3.66 -3.59
N THR A 22 0.91 -4.41 -2.72
CA THR A 22 -0.55 -4.33 -2.66
C THR A 22 -0.90 -3.12 -1.82
N ILE A 23 -1.26 -2.02 -2.48
CA ILE A 23 -1.80 -0.83 -1.80
C ILE A 23 -3.32 -0.92 -1.78
N TYR A 24 -3.86 -0.80 -0.58
CA TYR A 24 -5.26 -0.51 -0.30
C TYR A 24 -5.44 0.98 -0.13
N GLN A 25 -6.38 1.56 -0.87
CA GLN A 25 -6.85 2.92 -0.65
C GLN A 25 -8.23 2.87 0.01
N VAL A 26 -8.39 3.59 1.11
CA VAL A 26 -9.64 3.75 1.83
C VAL A 26 -10.10 5.19 1.63
N ARG A 27 -11.21 5.38 0.92
CA ARG A 27 -11.82 6.70 0.72
C ARG A 27 -13.05 6.84 1.62
N PHE A 28 -13.12 7.93 2.37
CA PHE A 28 -14.28 8.23 3.22
C PHE A 28 -15.34 8.99 2.42
N MET A 29 -16.59 8.55 2.48
CA MET A 29 -17.68 9.06 1.62
C MET A 29 -18.77 9.80 2.39
N LYS A 30 -19.18 9.27 3.55
CA LYS A 30 -20.34 9.73 4.32
C LYS A 30 -20.02 9.70 5.81
N LEU A 31 -19.09 10.57 6.22
CA LEU A 31 -18.76 10.77 7.63
C LEU A 31 -19.26 12.14 8.05
N ASP A 32 -19.98 12.21 9.17
CA ASP A 32 -20.43 13.47 9.76
C ASP A 32 -19.24 14.28 10.30
N GLU A 33 -18.21 13.57 10.79
CA GLU A 33 -16.96 14.16 11.28
C GLU A 33 -15.74 13.42 10.71
N PRO A 34 -14.62 14.13 10.46
CA PRO A 34 -13.38 13.48 10.09
C PRO A 34 -12.85 12.53 11.16
N ILE A 35 -12.54 11.29 10.77
CA ILE A 35 -11.90 10.35 11.67
C ILE A 35 -10.39 10.59 11.76
N GLN A 36 -9.84 10.47 12.96
CA GLN A 36 -8.41 10.57 13.21
C GLN A 36 -7.81 9.16 13.17
N PHE A 37 -6.67 8.99 12.50
CA PHE A 37 -6.02 7.68 12.41
C PHE A 37 -5.54 7.20 13.79
N GLU A 38 -5.10 8.13 14.64
CA GLU A 38 -4.58 7.90 15.98
C GLU A 38 -5.64 7.30 16.93
N SER A 39 -6.92 7.44 16.61
CA SER A 39 -8.02 6.83 17.35
C SER A 39 -8.10 5.31 17.15
N PHE A 40 -7.36 4.74 16.18
CA PHE A 40 -7.42 3.33 15.82
C PHE A 40 -6.01 2.70 15.72
N PRO A 41 -5.29 2.55 16.86
CA PRO A 41 -3.93 2.02 16.86
C PRO A 41 -3.82 0.60 16.27
N GLU A 42 -4.89 -0.20 16.36
CA GLU A 42 -4.99 -1.56 15.82
C GLU A 42 -4.91 -1.59 14.29
N LEU A 43 -5.15 -0.47 13.60
CA LEU A 43 -4.99 -0.41 12.14
C LEU A 43 -3.56 -0.75 11.71
N LYS A 44 -2.56 -0.56 12.57
CA LYS A 44 -1.17 -0.97 12.30
C LYS A 44 -1.02 -2.48 12.07
N GLU A 45 -1.96 -3.30 12.55
CA GLU A 45 -2.00 -4.74 12.25
C GLU A 45 -2.33 -5.04 10.77
N LEU A 46 -2.99 -4.10 10.08
CA LEU A 46 -3.40 -4.29 8.68
C LEU A 46 -2.26 -4.10 7.69
N GLY A 47 -1.21 -3.38 8.07
CA GLY A 47 -0.04 -3.11 7.25
C GLY A 47 0.57 -1.73 7.52
N ASP A 48 1.44 -1.32 6.61
CA ASP A 48 2.15 -0.05 6.69
C ASP A 48 1.27 1.07 6.11
N TRP A 49 0.86 2.01 6.95
CA TRP A 49 0.07 3.17 6.52
C TRP A 49 0.98 4.24 5.93
N LEU A 50 0.80 4.50 4.64
CA LEU A 50 1.64 5.41 3.86
C LEU A 50 1.12 6.85 3.88
N SER A 51 -0.19 7.03 4.06
CA SER A 51 -0.84 8.33 4.10
C SER A 51 -2.16 8.23 4.86
N THR A 52 -2.41 9.22 5.73
CA THR A 52 -3.61 9.29 6.58
C THR A 52 -4.24 10.68 6.53
N SER A 53 -4.75 11.08 5.35
CA SER A 53 -5.45 12.35 5.20
C SER A 53 -6.90 12.29 5.69
N THR A 54 -7.55 13.45 5.84
CA THR A 54 -8.96 13.58 6.26
C THR A 54 -9.95 12.77 5.40
N HIS A 55 -9.65 12.57 4.11
CA HIS A 55 -10.59 11.98 3.14
C HIS A 55 -10.13 10.65 2.55
N MET A 56 -8.84 10.34 2.67
CA MET A 56 -8.27 9.14 2.06
C MET A 56 -7.06 8.66 2.83
N TRP A 57 -7.06 7.36 3.12
CA TRP A 57 -5.92 6.65 3.68
C TRP A 57 -5.35 5.64 2.69
N ALA A 58 -4.06 5.40 2.77
CA ALA A 58 -3.35 4.41 1.95
C ALA A 58 -2.56 3.46 2.85
N CYS A 59 -2.78 2.16 2.67
CA CYS A 59 -2.11 1.10 3.41
C CYS A 59 -1.42 0.15 2.44
N HIS A 60 -0.12 -0.07 2.64
CA HIS A 60 0.59 -1.18 2.03
C HIS A 60 0.45 -2.41 2.93
N SER A 61 -0.30 -3.42 2.47
CA SER A 61 -0.50 -4.65 3.23
C SER A 61 0.15 -5.84 2.54
N THR A 62 1.16 -6.40 3.20
CA THR A 62 1.76 -7.69 2.79
C THR A 62 0.93 -8.87 3.29
N MET A 63 0.27 -8.73 4.44
CA MET A 63 -0.56 -9.75 5.08
C MET A 63 -1.81 -10.09 4.25
N TYR A 64 -2.43 -9.09 3.64
CA TYR A 64 -3.63 -9.24 2.83
C TYR A 64 -3.34 -9.10 1.33
N LYS A 65 -2.16 -9.53 0.86
CA LYS A 65 -1.79 -9.45 -0.56
C LYS A 65 -2.88 -10.10 -1.42
N TYR A 66 -3.54 -9.31 -2.27
CA TYR A 66 -4.67 -9.69 -3.13
C TYR A 66 -5.94 -10.21 -2.42
N ASN A 67 -6.09 -10.00 -1.11
CA ASN A 67 -7.30 -10.36 -0.36
C ASN A 67 -8.02 -9.11 0.17
N LYS A 68 -8.71 -8.41 -0.73
CA LYS A 68 -9.45 -7.19 -0.41
C LYS A 68 -10.54 -7.43 0.62
N GLU A 69 -11.32 -8.49 0.47
CA GLU A 69 -12.47 -8.78 1.33
C GLU A 69 -12.05 -8.94 2.80
N LYS A 70 -10.94 -9.64 3.05
CA LYS A 70 -10.44 -9.83 4.42
C LYS A 70 -9.83 -8.55 5.00
N PHE A 71 -9.13 -7.76 4.19
CA PHE A 71 -8.67 -6.42 4.59
C PHE A 71 -9.85 -5.53 4.96
N GLU A 72 -10.86 -5.46 4.09
CA GLU A 72 -12.06 -4.64 4.28
C GLU A 72 -12.83 -5.06 5.53
N LYS A 73 -13.09 -6.35 5.71
CA LYS A 73 -13.74 -6.86 6.92
C LYS A 73 -13.00 -6.42 8.18
N ARG A 74 -11.68 -6.63 8.24
CA ARG A 74 -10.89 -6.29 9.43
C ARG A 74 -10.79 -4.79 9.65
N PHE A 75 -10.71 -3.99 8.59
CA PHE A 75 -10.74 -2.53 8.68
C PHE A 75 -12.06 -2.03 9.28
N LEU A 76 -13.20 -2.55 8.82
CA LEU A 76 -14.51 -2.18 9.35
C LEU A 76 -14.69 -2.64 10.80
N GLU A 77 -14.19 -3.83 11.16
CA GLU A 77 -14.18 -4.31 12.55
C GLU A 77 -13.41 -3.38 13.50
N ILE A 78 -12.24 -2.88 13.09
CA ILE A 78 -11.40 -1.99 13.92
C ILE A 78 -12.04 -0.59 14.02
N THR A 79 -12.52 -0.05 12.90
CA THR A 79 -13.01 1.33 12.84
C THR A 79 -14.48 1.48 13.27
N ASN A 80 -15.20 0.36 13.40
CA ASN A 80 -16.64 0.32 13.62
C ASN A 80 -17.45 1.11 12.57
N LEU A 81 -16.86 1.29 11.38
CA LEU A 81 -17.50 1.91 10.23
C LEU A 81 -18.33 0.89 9.47
N THR A 82 -19.27 1.38 8.67
CA THR A 82 -20.07 0.55 7.77
C THR A 82 -19.54 0.60 6.34
N VAL A 83 -19.95 -0.37 5.52
CA VAL A 83 -19.63 -0.42 4.08
C VAL A 83 -20.11 0.83 3.31
N ASP A 84 -21.09 1.57 3.83
CA ASP A 84 -21.57 2.82 3.23
C ASP A 84 -20.69 4.03 3.56
N ASN A 85 -19.86 3.95 4.61
CA ASN A 85 -18.99 5.05 5.03
C ASN A 85 -17.69 5.09 4.23
N VAL A 86 -17.23 3.94 3.69
CA VAL A 86 -15.92 3.81 3.04
C VAL A 86 -15.98 3.10 1.70
N LEU A 87 -15.16 3.56 0.76
CA LEU A 87 -14.85 2.85 -0.48
C LEU A 87 -13.40 2.36 -0.41
N ILE A 88 -13.22 1.04 -0.34
CA ILE A 88 -11.88 0.42 -0.33
C ILE A 88 -11.55 -0.09 -1.74
N SER A 89 -10.40 0.34 -2.27
CA SER A 89 -9.91 -0.06 -3.59
C SER A 89 -8.52 -0.68 -3.50
N THR A 90 -8.26 -1.68 -4.34
CA THR A 90 -6.93 -2.25 -4.55
C THR A 90 -6.27 -1.59 -5.74
N GLY A 91 -5.00 -1.25 -5.60
CA GLY A 91 -4.37 -0.41 -6.59
C GLY A 91 -4.78 1.04 -6.38
N ALA A 92 -3.82 1.90 -6.65
CA ALA A 92 -3.89 3.24 -6.17
C ALA A 92 -4.63 4.06 -7.26
N VAL A 93 -5.96 4.18 -7.14
CA VAL A 93 -6.78 4.95 -8.09
C VAL A 93 -6.26 6.40 -8.04
N GLY A 94 -5.59 6.82 -9.11
CA GLY A 94 -4.91 8.13 -9.20
C GLY A 94 -3.48 8.19 -8.63
N PHE A 95 -2.90 7.08 -8.14
CA PHE A 95 -1.53 7.04 -7.60
C PHE A 95 -0.66 6.13 -8.47
N ASN A 96 0.19 6.77 -9.26
CA ASN A 96 1.04 6.11 -10.22
C ASN A 96 2.33 5.66 -9.51
N PHE A 97 2.49 4.36 -9.26
CA PHE A 97 3.74 3.78 -8.74
C PHE A 97 4.95 4.01 -9.65
N MET A 98 4.71 4.40 -10.89
CA MET A 98 5.73 4.78 -11.87
C MET A 98 6.05 6.28 -11.83
N SER A 99 5.41 7.06 -10.95
CA SER A 99 5.78 8.46 -10.75
C SER A 99 7.19 8.56 -10.15
N PRO A 100 8.13 9.30 -10.76
CA PRO A 100 9.54 9.33 -10.38
C PRO A 100 9.86 9.72 -8.92
N GLY A 101 8.88 10.22 -8.15
CA GLY A 101 9.06 10.68 -6.78
C GLY A 101 8.81 9.64 -5.67
N TRP A 102 8.23 8.47 -5.96
CA TRP A 102 7.83 7.50 -4.92
C TRP A 102 9.02 6.88 -4.16
N LYS A 103 10.16 6.68 -4.84
CA LYS A 103 11.31 5.93 -4.29
C LYS A 103 12.35 6.78 -3.54
N ASN A 104 12.21 8.10 -3.53
CA ASN A 104 13.24 9.01 -3.00
C ASN A 104 12.90 9.61 -1.62
N SER A 105 11.92 9.07 -0.90
CA SER A 105 11.54 9.56 0.44
C SER A 105 11.77 8.55 1.57
N LEU A 106 12.72 7.62 1.40
CA LEU A 106 13.23 6.76 2.46
C LEU A 106 14.62 7.24 2.89
#